data_AF-A0A3N7JZM7-F1
#
_entry.id   AF-A0A3N7JZM7-F1
#
_cell.length_a   1.000
_cell.length_b   1.000
_cell.length_c   1.000
_cell.angle_alpha   90.00
_cell.angle_beta   90.00
_cell.angle_gamma   90.00
#
_symmetry.space_group_name_H-M   'P 1'
#
loop_
_entity.id
_entity.type
_entity.pdbx_description
1 polymer ?
#
loop_
_entity_poly.entity_id
_entity_poly.type
_entity_poly.pdbx_seq_one_letter_code
_entity_poly.pdbx_strand_id
1 'polypeptide(L)'
;MELAMNLKVLVAAPVVAFLVMANAAEMKRPEGWSWTAQSSSEAHNVYDMGLDEQVLYQGQRSLTLRGTNQTDISYSAAMQYVSSKGYQGKKVRFSGMLRTSGIDNWAGIWVRSDSVGHDVFSGDIPPPGMGSTQALSQWTPVSVVVLVGPQDSQIAMGLGLVGNGQAWLSDLKFEMVDDTVPVTTTRPAIDLAKYKKWVSQRQARAFEGPDRALPHNLELKTE
;
A
#
# COMPACT_ATOMS: atom_id res chain seq x y z
N MET A 1 61.65 -38.35 -5.15
CA MET A 1 60.58 -39.35 -5.32
C MET A 1 60.04 -39.64 -3.93
N GLU A 2 58.83 -39.29 -3.52
CA GLU A 2 57.67 -38.66 -4.14
C GLU A 2 56.74 -38.33 -2.95
N LEU A 3 56.19 -37.11 -2.90
CA LEU A 3 55.17 -36.73 -1.92
C LEU A 3 53.83 -37.36 -2.32
N ALA A 4 53.06 -37.88 -1.36
CA ALA A 4 51.60 -37.91 -1.47
C ALA A 4 50.94 -38.00 -0.08
N MET A 5 50.64 -36.84 0.48
CA MET A 5 49.73 -36.65 1.62
C MET A 5 48.29 -36.62 1.07
N ASN A 6 47.49 -37.63 1.39
CA ASN A 6 46.12 -37.76 0.89
C ASN A 6 45.13 -37.07 1.85
N LEU A 7 44.94 -35.76 1.69
CA LEU A 7 43.98 -34.97 2.45
C LEU A 7 42.64 -34.97 1.71
N LYS A 8 41.64 -35.67 2.27
CA LYS A 8 40.24 -35.62 1.77
C LYS A 8 39.76 -34.17 1.80
N VAL A 9 39.51 -33.61 0.63
CA VAL A 9 39.03 -32.24 0.43
C VAL A 9 37.62 -32.10 1.01
N LEU A 10 37.49 -31.30 2.07
CA LEU A 10 36.23 -30.77 2.56
C LEU A 10 35.79 -29.67 1.57
N VAL A 11 34.76 -29.93 0.78
CA VAL A 11 34.19 -28.91 -0.12
C VAL A 11 33.41 -27.91 0.74
N ALA A 12 34.08 -26.82 1.12
CA ALA A 12 33.42 -25.62 1.62
C ALA A 12 32.70 -24.95 0.44
N ALA A 13 31.38 -25.12 0.36
CA ALA A 13 30.56 -24.36 -0.58
C ALA A 13 30.58 -22.88 -0.17
N PRO A 14 30.91 -21.93 -1.07
CA PRO A 14 30.74 -20.53 -0.76
C PRO A 14 29.24 -20.23 -0.81
N VAL A 15 28.63 -20.01 0.35
CA VAL A 15 27.33 -19.34 0.45
C VAL A 15 27.57 -17.90 -0.01
N VAL A 16 27.40 -17.65 -1.30
CA VAL A 16 27.37 -16.30 -1.85
C VAL A 16 26.04 -15.69 -1.44
N ALA A 17 26.02 -15.06 -0.26
CA ALA A 17 24.97 -14.13 0.11
C ALA A 17 25.07 -12.93 -0.84
N PHE A 18 24.27 -12.94 -1.91
CA PHE A 18 24.01 -11.73 -2.69
C PHE A 18 23.22 -10.77 -1.80
N LEU A 19 23.93 -9.91 -1.07
CA LEU A 19 23.39 -8.65 -0.58
C LEU A 19 23.07 -7.81 -1.82
N VAL A 20 21.84 -7.95 -2.32
CA VAL A 20 21.26 -6.97 -3.24
C VAL A 20 21.04 -5.72 -2.40
N MET A 21 22.04 -4.84 -2.37
CA MET A 21 21.79 -3.46 -1.99
C MET A 21 20.92 -2.87 -3.09
N ALA A 22 19.61 -2.86 -2.84
CA ALA A 22 18.67 -2.15 -3.68
C ALA A 22 19.11 -0.68 -3.69
N ASN A 23 19.76 -0.24 -4.77
CA ASN A 23 19.79 1.17 -5.11
C ASN A 23 18.33 1.62 -5.05
N ALA A 24 18.04 2.63 -4.24
CA ALA A 24 16.75 3.31 -4.26
C ALA A 24 16.66 4.05 -5.60
N ALA A 25 16.42 3.30 -6.68
CA ALA A 25 15.94 3.86 -7.92
C ALA A 25 14.67 4.63 -7.56
N GLU A 26 14.62 5.89 -7.96
CA GLU A 26 13.45 6.74 -7.77
C GLU A 26 12.25 6.02 -8.37
N MET A 27 11.36 5.52 -7.50
CA MET A 27 10.24 4.69 -7.94
C MET A 27 9.25 5.59 -8.67
N LYS A 28 9.21 5.45 -10.00
CA LYS A 28 8.41 6.32 -10.85
C LYS A 28 6.92 6.11 -10.58
N ARG A 29 6.21 7.19 -10.30
CA ARG A 29 4.74 7.17 -10.20
C ARG A 29 4.12 6.99 -11.60
N PRO A 30 3.27 5.98 -11.82
CA PRO A 30 2.53 5.84 -13.08
C PRO A 30 1.56 7.01 -13.27
N GLU A 31 1.28 7.35 -14.52
CA GLU A 31 0.33 8.41 -14.87
C GLU A 31 -1.07 8.09 -14.33
N GLY A 32 -1.77 9.10 -13.81
CA GLY A 32 -3.12 8.95 -13.22
C GLY A 32 -3.15 8.43 -11.77
N TRP A 33 -2.02 7.95 -11.23
CA TRP A 33 -1.94 7.45 -9.86
C TRP A 33 -1.61 8.55 -8.85
N SER A 34 -2.21 8.43 -7.66
CA SER A 34 -1.99 9.29 -6.49
C SER A 34 -1.67 8.44 -5.27
N TRP A 35 -0.85 8.96 -4.36
CA TRP A 35 -0.38 8.27 -3.16
C TRP A 35 -0.87 9.00 -1.90
N THR A 36 -1.20 8.25 -0.86
CA THR A 36 -1.32 8.77 0.52
C THR A 36 -0.45 7.94 1.44
N ALA A 37 0.15 8.56 2.44
CA ALA A 37 0.91 7.87 3.47
C ALA A 37 0.58 8.50 4.82
N GLN A 38 0.19 7.65 5.76
CA GLN A 38 -0.06 8.02 7.14
C GLN A 38 0.93 7.26 8.01
N SER A 39 1.96 7.96 8.46
CA SER A 39 2.95 7.41 9.39
C SER A 39 2.61 7.84 10.82
N SER A 40 2.62 6.86 11.73
CA SER A 40 2.50 7.09 13.16
C SER A 40 3.86 7.11 13.86
N SER A 41 4.98 6.93 13.14
CA SER A 41 6.33 6.99 13.69
C SER A 41 6.85 8.42 13.76
N GLU A 42 7.70 8.70 14.76
CA GLU A 42 8.33 10.02 14.94
C GLU A 42 9.48 10.26 13.95
N ALA A 43 10.14 9.19 13.50
CA ALA A 43 10.94 9.22 12.29
C ALA A 43 9.98 9.35 11.11
N HIS A 44 10.08 10.42 10.31
CA HIS A 44 9.21 10.70 9.15
C HIS A 44 9.47 9.72 7.98
N ASN A 45 9.46 8.41 8.23
CA ASN A 45 9.68 7.39 7.23
C ASN A 45 8.38 7.21 6.44
N VAL A 46 8.40 7.71 5.21
CA VAL A 46 7.30 7.56 4.26
C VAL A 46 7.44 6.20 3.57
N TYR A 47 6.31 5.61 3.20
CA TYR A 47 6.28 4.42 2.37
C TYR A 47 6.88 4.71 0.98
N ASP A 48 7.66 3.78 0.44
CA ASP A 48 8.14 3.86 -0.95
C ASP A 48 7.07 3.33 -1.90
N MET A 49 6.73 4.11 -2.93
CA MET A 49 5.67 3.78 -3.89
C MET A 49 6.09 4.10 -5.32
N GLY A 50 5.73 3.24 -6.26
CA GLY A 50 5.90 3.50 -7.69
C GLY A 50 5.84 2.25 -8.55
N LEU A 51 6.42 2.30 -9.74
CA LEU A 51 6.57 1.14 -10.61
C LEU A 51 7.87 0.40 -10.31
N ASP A 52 7.75 -0.91 -10.13
CA ASP A 52 8.88 -1.85 -10.13
C ASP A 52 9.04 -2.39 -11.57
N GLU A 53 10.16 -2.04 -12.20
CA GLU A 53 10.48 -2.50 -13.56
C GLU A 53 11.11 -3.89 -13.60
N GLN A 54 11.49 -4.46 -12.45
CA GLN A 54 12.18 -5.75 -12.35
C GLN A 54 11.23 -6.87 -11.90
N VAL A 55 10.29 -6.56 -11.02
CA VAL A 55 9.28 -7.52 -10.56
C VAL A 55 8.10 -7.50 -11.54
N LEU A 56 8.10 -8.47 -12.46
CA LEU A 56 7.12 -8.56 -13.53
C LEU A 56 6.08 -9.67 -13.28
N TYR A 57 4.87 -9.45 -13.76
CA TYR A 57 3.86 -10.50 -13.96
C TYR A 57 3.59 -10.62 -15.46
N GLN A 58 3.88 -11.79 -16.04
CA GLN A 58 3.69 -12.05 -17.49
C GLN A 58 4.28 -10.95 -18.39
N GLY A 59 5.46 -10.42 -18.03
CA GLY A 59 6.14 -9.35 -18.76
C GLY A 59 5.61 -7.93 -18.49
N GLN A 60 4.53 -7.78 -17.72
CA GLN A 60 4.01 -6.48 -17.29
C GLN A 60 4.70 -6.02 -16.00
N ARG A 61 4.97 -4.72 -15.92
CA ARG A 61 5.52 -4.06 -14.72
C ARG A 61 4.52 -4.12 -13.57
N SER A 62 5.01 -3.93 -12.35
CA SER A 62 4.17 -3.97 -11.16
C SER A 62 4.12 -2.63 -10.46
N LEU A 63 2.93 -2.23 -10.01
CA LEU A 63 2.80 -1.23 -8.96
C LEU A 63 3.36 -1.82 -7.67
N THR A 64 4.23 -1.10 -6.97
CA THR A 64 4.81 -1.53 -5.70
C THR A 64 4.58 -0.51 -4.61
N LEU A 65 4.41 -1.01 -3.39
CA LEU A 65 4.33 -0.23 -2.17
C LEU A 65 5.11 -0.93 -1.06
N ARG A 66 6.04 -0.23 -0.42
CA ARG A 66 6.97 -0.77 0.59
C ARG A 66 6.98 0.07 1.86
N GLY A 67 6.82 -0.58 3.01
CA GLY A 67 6.94 -0.01 4.34
C GLY A 67 8.18 -0.55 5.05
N THR A 68 9.01 0.35 5.56
CA THR A 68 10.17 0.03 6.41
C THR A 68 10.12 0.88 7.67
N ASN A 69 10.39 0.27 8.83
CA ASN A 69 10.33 0.92 10.14
C ASN A 69 8.97 1.60 10.42
N GLN A 70 7.90 0.94 10.02
CA GLN A 70 6.51 1.36 10.21
C GLN A 70 5.92 0.72 11.46
N THR A 71 4.92 1.39 12.04
CA THR A 71 4.10 0.82 13.10
C THR A 71 2.93 0.03 12.52
N ASP A 72 2.32 -0.82 13.33
CA ASP A 72 1.11 -1.59 13.03
C ASP A 72 -0.17 -0.75 12.78
N ILE A 73 -0.10 0.57 12.97
CA ILE A 73 -1.18 1.51 12.64
C ILE A 73 -0.76 2.53 11.56
N SER A 74 0.49 2.47 11.11
CA SER A 74 0.94 3.24 9.96
C SER A 74 0.45 2.55 8.70
N TYR A 75 0.08 3.32 7.68
CA TYR A 75 -0.32 2.76 6.41
C TYR A 75 -0.01 3.67 5.25
N SER A 76 -0.08 3.12 4.05
CA SER A 76 -0.09 3.89 2.82
C SER A 76 -0.98 3.23 1.80
N ALA A 77 -1.56 4.05 0.92
CA ALA A 77 -2.39 3.59 -0.17
C ALA A 77 -1.92 4.21 -1.48
N ALA A 78 -1.86 3.34 -2.47
CA ALA A 78 -1.64 3.65 -3.85
C ALA A 78 -2.96 3.62 -4.61
N MET A 79 -3.38 4.71 -5.26
CA MET A 79 -4.75 4.80 -5.77
C MET A 79 -4.92 5.49 -7.12
N GLN A 80 -5.93 5.03 -7.86
CA GLN A 80 -6.55 5.73 -8.97
C GLN A 80 -7.99 6.08 -8.64
N TYR A 81 -8.47 7.10 -9.35
CA TYR A 81 -9.83 7.57 -9.26
C TYR A 81 -10.54 7.43 -10.59
N VAL A 82 -11.80 7.03 -10.55
CA VAL A 82 -12.72 7.14 -11.69
C VAL A 82 -13.99 7.85 -11.24
N SER A 83 -14.61 8.58 -12.16
CA SER A 83 -15.94 9.14 -11.89
C SER A 83 -16.95 8.00 -11.68
N SER A 84 -17.84 8.15 -10.71
CA SER A 84 -18.96 7.21 -10.50
C SER A 84 -20.05 7.34 -11.58
N LYS A 85 -20.01 8.38 -12.42
CA LYS A 85 -21.01 8.64 -13.45
C LYS A 85 -21.10 7.44 -14.41
N GLY A 86 -22.30 6.87 -14.52
CA GLY A 86 -22.56 5.67 -15.31
C GLY A 86 -22.42 4.35 -14.54
N TYR A 87 -21.85 4.37 -13.34
CA TYR A 87 -21.73 3.21 -12.45
C TYR A 87 -22.70 3.23 -11.26
N GLN A 88 -23.36 4.36 -10.98
CA GLN A 88 -24.32 4.51 -9.88
C GLN A 88 -25.41 3.43 -9.93
N GLY A 89 -25.60 2.73 -8.80
CA GLY A 89 -26.52 1.60 -8.68
C GLY A 89 -26.02 0.31 -9.35
N LYS A 90 -24.79 0.28 -9.88
CA LYS A 90 -24.16 -0.91 -10.47
C LYS A 90 -23.11 -1.48 -9.52
N LYS A 91 -22.82 -2.77 -9.71
CA LYS A 91 -21.66 -3.41 -9.09
C LYS A 91 -20.45 -3.26 -10.00
N VAL A 92 -19.34 -2.87 -9.42
CA VAL A 92 -18.04 -2.78 -10.10
C VAL A 92 -17.03 -3.66 -9.40
N ARG A 93 -16.10 -4.21 -10.19
CA ARG A 93 -15.00 -5.06 -9.74
C ARG A 93 -13.67 -4.39 -10.08
N PHE A 94 -12.79 -4.30 -9.08
CA PHE A 94 -11.37 -4.07 -9.30
C PHE A 94 -10.62 -5.37 -8.98
N SER A 95 -9.74 -5.79 -9.87
CA SER A 95 -8.98 -7.04 -9.74
C SER A 95 -7.55 -6.89 -10.24
N GLY A 96 -6.69 -7.81 -9.81
CA GLY A 96 -5.34 -7.98 -10.33
C GLY A 96 -4.61 -9.13 -9.67
N MET A 97 -3.30 -9.18 -9.90
CA MET A 97 -2.41 -10.20 -9.35
C MET A 97 -1.55 -9.58 -8.26
N LEU A 98 -1.65 -10.13 -7.05
CA LEU A 98 -0.96 -9.67 -5.85
C LEU A 98 0.20 -10.59 -5.50
N ARG A 99 1.34 -9.99 -5.16
CA ARG A 99 2.48 -10.67 -4.53
C ARG A 99 2.91 -9.85 -3.32
N THR A 100 3.37 -10.50 -2.26
CA THR A 100 3.81 -9.79 -1.05
C THR A 100 5.04 -10.43 -0.42
N SER A 101 5.83 -9.64 0.29
CA SER A 101 7.04 -10.07 1.00
C SER A 101 7.14 -9.36 2.35
N GLY A 102 7.48 -10.12 3.40
CA GLY A 102 7.74 -9.56 4.72
C GLY A 102 6.58 -8.78 5.35
N ILE A 103 5.34 -9.13 5.01
CA ILE A 103 4.14 -8.49 5.58
C ILE A 103 4.03 -8.86 7.07
N ASP A 104 3.92 -7.85 7.92
CA ASP A 104 3.70 -8.04 9.37
C ASP A 104 2.26 -7.69 9.82
N ASN A 105 1.49 -7.00 8.97
CA ASN A 105 0.10 -6.65 9.27
C ASN A 105 -0.84 -6.92 8.09
N TRP A 106 -0.93 -6.04 7.08
CA TRP A 106 -1.85 -6.26 5.95
C TRP A 106 -1.34 -5.63 4.66
N ALA A 107 -1.47 -6.35 3.55
CA ALA A 107 -1.32 -5.78 2.22
C ALA A 107 -2.33 -6.34 1.23
N GLY A 108 -2.86 -5.51 0.35
CA GLY A 108 -3.82 -5.96 -0.65
C GLY A 108 -4.49 -4.85 -1.43
N ILE A 109 -5.46 -5.23 -2.25
CA ILE A 109 -6.26 -4.27 -2.99
C ILE A 109 -7.47 -3.82 -2.20
N TRP A 110 -7.95 -2.62 -2.51
CA TRP A 110 -9.13 -2.03 -1.91
C TRP A 110 -9.91 -1.22 -2.94
N VAL A 111 -11.20 -1.05 -2.68
CA VAL A 111 -12.10 -0.20 -3.46
C VAL A 111 -13.01 0.56 -2.50
N ARG A 112 -13.19 1.84 -2.77
CA ARG A 112 -14.11 2.72 -2.07
C ARG A 112 -14.93 3.49 -3.08
N SER A 113 -16.21 3.64 -2.79
CA SER A 113 -17.12 4.50 -3.53
C SER A 113 -17.73 5.46 -2.51
N ASP A 114 -17.47 6.76 -2.67
CA ASP A 114 -17.99 7.80 -1.76
C ASP A 114 -18.10 9.15 -2.47
N SER A 115 -18.65 10.13 -1.76
CA SER A 115 -18.95 11.46 -2.29
C SER A 115 -17.81 12.47 -2.07
N VAL A 116 -16.94 12.32 -1.04
CA VAL A 116 -15.80 13.22 -0.72
C VAL A 116 -14.75 12.59 0.23
N GLY A 117 -13.47 12.64 -0.16
CA GLY A 117 -12.34 13.12 0.67
C GLY A 117 -11.98 12.46 2.01
N HIS A 118 -12.32 11.19 2.25
CA HIS A 118 -11.85 10.49 3.45
C HIS A 118 -10.45 9.91 3.29
N ASP A 119 -9.66 9.99 4.35
CA ASP A 119 -8.41 9.27 4.44
C ASP A 119 -8.67 7.74 4.43
N VAL A 120 -7.86 7.01 3.66
CA VAL A 120 -8.22 5.71 3.06
C VAL A 120 -8.58 4.66 4.09
N PHE A 121 -7.84 4.61 5.20
CA PHE A 121 -8.02 3.61 6.25
C PHE A 121 -8.37 4.20 7.62
N SER A 122 -8.67 5.50 7.71
CA SER A 122 -8.96 6.20 8.97
C SER A 122 -10.44 6.45 9.27
N GLY A 123 -11.32 6.13 8.33
CA GLY A 123 -12.77 6.16 8.58
C GLY A 123 -13.19 5.22 9.72
N ASP A 124 -14.44 5.30 10.13
CA ASP A 124 -14.98 4.39 11.14
C ASP A 124 -14.93 2.92 10.71
N ILE A 125 -14.93 2.68 9.40
CA ILE A 125 -14.84 1.36 8.78
C ILE A 125 -13.88 1.48 7.58
N PRO A 126 -12.82 0.65 7.51
CA PRO A 126 -11.98 0.54 6.32
C PRO A 126 -12.79 0.20 5.07
N PRO A 127 -12.31 0.55 3.86
CA PRO A 127 -12.97 0.19 2.62
C PRO A 127 -12.95 -1.33 2.40
N PRO A 128 -13.90 -1.87 1.62
CA PRO A 128 -13.78 -3.20 1.03
C PRO A 128 -12.38 -3.49 0.50
N GLY A 129 -11.81 -4.62 0.91
CA GLY A 129 -10.45 -4.98 0.54
C GLY A 129 -10.20 -6.47 0.56
N MET A 130 -9.27 -6.91 -0.27
CA MET A 130 -8.82 -8.30 -0.38
C MET A 130 -7.30 -8.32 -0.46
N GLY A 131 -6.67 -9.13 0.39
CA GLY A 131 -5.23 -9.11 0.58
C GLY A 131 -4.76 -10.25 1.48
N SER A 132 -3.60 -10.05 2.09
CA SER A 132 -2.94 -11.02 2.96
C SER A 132 -2.31 -10.34 4.16
N THR A 133 -2.31 -11.05 5.28
CA THR A 133 -1.56 -10.69 6.51
C THR A 133 -0.22 -11.41 6.61
N GLN A 134 0.16 -12.13 5.55
CA GLN A 134 1.39 -12.91 5.44
C GLN A 134 1.99 -12.76 4.04
N ALA A 135 3.23 -13.21 3.87
CA ALA A 135 3.89 -13.22 2.57
C ALA A 135 3.19 -14.14 1.56
N LEU A 136 2.99 -13.65 0.35
CA LEU A 136 2.51 -14.38 -0.82
C LEU A 136 3.69 -14.53 -1.79
N SER A 137 4.40 -15.66 -1.70
CA SER A 137 5.60 -15.92 -2.50
C SER A 137 5.30 -16.01 -4.01
N GLN A 138 4.08 -16.45 -4.35
CA GLN A 138 3.55 -16.55 -5.70
C GLN A 138 2.50 -15.46 -5.98
N TRP A 139 2.39 -15.06 -7.25
CA TRP A 139 1.33 -14.17 -7.72
C TRP A 139 -0.03 -14.81 -7.50
N THR A 140 -0.88 -14.14 -6.72
CA THR A 140 -2.19 -14.63 -6.29
C THR A 140 -3.27 -13.69 -6.83
N PRO A 141 -4.33 -14.20 -7.48
CA PRO A 141 -5.41 -13.36 -7.96
C PRO A 141 -6.19 -12.77 -6.78
N VAL A 142 -6.50 -11.48 -6.87
CA VAL A 142 -7.31 -10.75 -5.88
C VAL A 142 -8.40 -9.94 -6.58
N SER A 143 -9.56 -9.82 -5.95
CA SER A 143 -10.71 -9.09 -6.49
C SER A 143 -11.54 -8.45 -5.38
N VAL A 144 -11.94 -7.21 -5.59
CA VAL A 144 -12.87 -6.48 -4.72
C VAL A 144 -14.05 -6.00 -5.55
N VAL A 145 -15.27 -6.33 -5.08
CA VAL A 145 -16.53 -5.95 -5.71
C VAL A 145 -17.30 -5.03 -4.78
N VAL A 146 -17.74 -3.87 -5.29
CA VAL A 146 -18.53 -2.90 -4.53
C VAL A 146 -19.78 -2.51 -5.31
N LEU A 147 -20.86 -2.22 -4.58
CA LEU A 147 -22.03 -1.54 -5.12
C LEU A 147 -21.77 -0.03 -5.05
N VAL A 148 -21.89 0.65 -6.19
CA VAL A 148 -21.72 2.11 -6.26
C VAL A 148 -23.01 2.77 -5.80
N GLY A 149 -22.93 3.60 -4.76
CA GLY A 149 -24.05 4.32 -4.19
C GLY A 149 -24.65 5.34 -5.18
N PRO A 150 -25.97 5.63 -5.09
CA PRO A 150 -26.63 6.57 -6.00
C PRO A 150 -26.15 8.02 -5.85
N GLN A 151 -25.52 8.36 -4.72
CA GLN A 151 -24.99 9.70 -4.41
C GLN A 151 -23.45 9.75 -4.40
N ASP A 152 -22.79 8.67 -4.81
CA ASP A 152 -21.33 8.64 -4.88
C ASP A 152 -20.90 9.47 -6.09
N SER A 153 -19.82 10.23 -5.93
CA SER A 153 -19.28 11.10 -6.98
C SER A 153 -18.02 10.50 -7.63
N GLN A 154 -17.32 9.63 -6.88
CA GLN A 154 -16.04 9.07 -7.25
C GLN A 154 -15.89 7.64 -6.73
N ILE A 155 -15.14 6.83 -7.48
CA ILE A 155 -14.68 5.51 -7.05
C ILE A 155 -13.16 5.59 -6.96
N ALA A 156 -12.62 5.28 -5.79
CA ALA A 156 -11.20 5.18 -5.52
C ALA A 156 -10.82 3.70 -5.37
N MET A 157 -9.71 3.29 -5.96
CA MET A 157 -9.24 1.90 -5.91
C MET A 157 -7.73 1.83 -6.00
N GLY A 158 -7.16 0.76 -5.46
CA GLY A 158 -5.75 0.45 -5.70
C GLY A 158 -5.15 -0.48 -4.67
N LEU A 159 -3.86 -0.28 -4.39
CA LEU A 159 -3.04 -1.11 -3.50
C LEU A 159 -2.90 -0.42 -2.13
N GLY A 160 -2.86 -1.18 -1.04
CA GLY A 160 -2.60 -0.65 0.29
C GLY A 160 -1.66 -1.55 1.09
N LEU A 161 -0.97 -0.96 2.05
CA LEU A 161 -0.13 -1.64 3.04
C LEU A 161 -0.36 -0.98 4.40
N VAL A 162 -0.50 -1.81 5.43
CA VAL A 162 -0.46 -1.44 6.84
C VAL A 162 0.78 -2.09 7.41
N GLY A 163 1.60 -1.32 8.13
CA GLY A 163 2.84 -1.83 8.72
C GLY A 163 4.00 -1.98 7.74
N ASN A 164 4.85 -2.97 8.01
CA ASN A 164 6.06 -3.25 7.24
C ASN A 164 5.83 -4.28 6.14
N GLY A 165 6.80 -4.32 5.24
CA GLY A 165 6.87 -5.28 4.14
C GLY A 165 6.72 -4.60 2.79
N GLN A 166 6.48 -5.41 1.76
CA GLN A 166 6.34 -4.94 0.40
C GLN A 166 5.25 -5.71 -0.33
N ALA A 167 4.47 -5.00 -1.13
CA ALA A 167 3.46 -5.56 -1.98
C ALA A 167 3.65 -5.11 -3.42
N TRP A 168 3.39 -6.02 -4.35
CA TRP A 168 3.36 -5.76 -5.79
C TRP A 168 2.00 -6.14 -6.35
N LEU A 169 1.51 -5.33 -7.28
CA LEU A 169 0.24 -5.52 -7.97
C LEU A 169 0.42 -5.31 -9.48
N SER A 170 -0.08 -6.26 -10.28
CA SER A 170 -0.02 -6.20 -11.74
C SER A 170 -1.30 -6.78 -12.36
N ASP A 171 -1.43 -6.71 -13.70
CA ASP A 171 -2.60 -7.16 -14.46
C ASP A 171 -3.93 -6.57 -13.97
N LEU A 172 -3.96 -5.24 -13.84
CA LEU A 172 -5.07 -4.51 -13.24
C LEU A 172 -6.28 -4.44 -14.16
N LYS A 173 -7.46 -4.71 -13.62
CA LYS A 173 -8.73 -4.59 -14.35
C LYS A 173 -9.80 -3.93 -13.52
N PHE A 174 -10.57 -3.04 -14.16
CA PHE A 174 -11.79 -2.46 -13.61
C PHE A 174 -12.95 -2.72 -14.56
N GLU A 175 -14.06 -3.25 -14.06
CA GLU A 175 -15.21 -3.61 -14.88
C GLU A 175 -16.53 -3.57 -14.10
N MET A 176 -17.65 -3.41 -14.81
CA MET A 176 -18.98 -3.68 -14.26
C MET A 176 -19.21 -5.19 -14.20
N VAL A 177 -19.90 -5.63 -13.16
CA VAL A 177 -20.32 -7.03 -12.99
C VAL A 177 -21.82 -7.11 -12.79
N ASP A 178 -22.39 -8.28 -13.07
CA ASP A 178 -23.82 -8.52 -12.89
C ASP A 178 -24.22 -8.59 -11.40
N ASP A 179 -25.53 -8.54 -11.16
CA ASP A 179 -26.08 -8.54 -9.81
C ASP A 179 -25.92 -9.88 -9.07
N THR A 180 -25.55 -10.97 -9.75
CA THR A 180 -25.30 -12.28 -9.13
C THR A 180 -23.94 -12.33 -8.42
N VAL A 181 -22.99 -11.47 -8.82
CA VAL A 181 -21.69 -11.39 -8.15
C VAL A 181 -21.84 -10.76 -6.76
N PRO A 182 -21.42 -11.43 -5.67
CA PRO A 182 -21.53 -10.89 -4.32
C PRO A 182 -20.58 -9.72 -4.11
N VAL A 183 -21.00 -8.75 -3.28
CA VAL A 183 -20.12 -7.65 -2.85
C VAL A 183 -19.08 -8.16 -1.84
N THR A 184 -17.90 -7.55 -1.87
CA THR A 184 -16.80 -7.91 -0.96
C THR A 184 -17.06 -7.36 0.44
N THR A 185 -17.12 -8.25 1.42
CA THR A 185 -17.33 -7.93 2.83
C THR A 185 -16.04 -7.93 3.65
N THR A 186 -14.95 -8.49 3.12
CA THR A 186 -13.62 -8.44 3.76
C THR A 186 -13.06 -7.03 3.77
N ARG A 187 -12.20 -6.75 4.74
CA ARG A 187 -11.62 -5.43 5.02
C ARG A 187 -10.14 -5.57 5.41
N PRO A 188 -9.32 -4.53 5.17
CA PRO A 188 -7.97 -4.43 5.71
C PRO A 188 -7.96 -4.64 7.23
N ALA A 189 -6.95 -5.37 7.72
CA ALA A 189 -6.70 -5.51 9.15
C ALA A 189 -5.90 -4.29 9.64
N ILE A 190 -6.53 -3.45 10.46
CA ILE A 190 -5.89 -2.33 11.16
C ILE A 190 -6.55 -2.14 12.52
N ASP A 191 -5.77 -1.89 13.56
CA ASP A 191 -6.29 -1.54 14.88
C ASP A 191 -6.79 -0.09 14.87
N LEU A 192 -8.07 0.08 14.51
CA LEU A 192 -8.72 1.39 14.44
C LEU A 192 -8.79 2.10 15.80
N ALA A 193 -8.88 1.36 16.90
CA ALA A 193 -8.94 1.95 18.24
C ALA A 193 -7.58 2.58 18.59
N LYS A 194 -6.50 1.84 18.35
CA LYS A 194 -5.13 2.35 18.51
C LYS A 194 -4.84 3.49 17.54
N TYR A 195 -5.25 3.39 16.29
CA TYR A 195 -5.12 4.45 15.29
C TYR A 195 -5.84 5.74 15.73
N LYS A 196 -7.13 5.66 16.09
CA LYS A 196 -7.92 6.81 16.56
C LYS A 196 -7.31 7.46 17.80
N LYS A 197 -6.86 6.65 18.77
CA LYS A 197 -6.16 7.16 19.97
C LYS A 197 -4.91 7.94 19.58
N TRP A 198 -4.10 7.42 18.67
CA TRP A 198 -2.91 8.12 18.17
C TRP A 198 -3.27 9.43 17.46
N VAL A 199 -4.30 9.45 16.60
CA VAL A 199 -4.78 10.67 15.94
C VAL A 199 -5.19 11.72 16.97
N SER A 200 -6.00 11.35 17.97
CA SER A 200 -6.44 12.27 19.03
C SER A 200 -5.27 12.84 19.83
N GLN A 201 -4.27 12.02 20.16
CA GLN A 201 -3.06 12.47 20.86
C GLN A 201 -2.22 13.42 20.01
N ARG A 202 -2.09 13.15 18.71
CA ARG A 202 -1.37 14.03 17.76
C ARG A 202 -2.08 15.38 17.65
N GLN A 203 -3.40 15.39 17.54
CA GLN A 203 -4.19 16.62 17.51
C GLN A 203 -4.01 17.43 18.79
N ALA A 204 -4.13 16.80 19.96
CA ALA A 204 -3.92 17.47 21.25
C ALA A 204 -2.54 18.14 21.34
N ARG A 205 -1.46 17.43 20.97
CA ARG A 205 -0.11 18.01 20.92
C ARG A 205 0.04 19.17 19.94
N ALA A 206 -0.64 19.12 18.80
CA ALA A 206 -0.63 20.22 17.83
C ALA A 206 -1.30 21.49 18.39
N PHE A 207 -2.29 21.34 19.27
CA PHE A 207 -2.94 22.46 19.96
C PHE A 207 -2.15 22.97 21.19
N GLU A 208 -1.19 22.21 21.71
CA GLU A 208 -0.29 22.59 22.82
C GLU A 208 1.02 23.26 22.34
N GLY A 209 1.13 23.62 21.05
CA GLY A 209 2.28 24.36 20.51
C GLY A 209 2.51 25.71 21.20
N PRO A 210 3.70 26.33 21.06
CA PRO A 210 4.03 27.60 21.71
C PRO A 210 2.92 28.61 21.43
N ASP A 211 2.57 29.39 22.46
CA ASP A 211 1.45 30.34 22.50
C ASP A 211 1.13 30.95 21.14
N ARG A 212 -0.18 31.11 20.85
CA ARG A 212 -0.80 31.71 19.66
C ARG A 212 -0.15 33.01 19.19
N ALA A 213 1.10 32.97 18.76
CA ALA A 213 1.81 34.04 18.12
C ALA A 213 1.27 34.07 16.71
N LEU A 214 0.84 35.26 16.27
CA LEU A 214 0.55 35.46 14.86
C LEU A 214 1.80 35.03 14.08
N PRO A 215 1.67 34.13 13.08
CA PRO A 215 2.80 33.82 12.23
C PRO A 215 3.32 35.15 11.65
N HIS A 216 4.64 35.28 11.51
CA HIS A 216 5.21 36.35 10.70
C HIS A 216 4.51 36.38 9.32
N ASN A 217 4.42 37.56 8.70
CA ASN A 217 3.82 37.71 7.37
C ASN A 217 4.27 36.55 6.47
N LEU A 218 3.30 35.85 5.85
CA LEU A 218 3.49 34.65 5.01
C LEU A 218 4.18 34.97 3.67
N GLU A 219 5.11 35.93 3.67
CA GLU A 219 5.88 36.33 2.52
C GLU A 219 6.76 35.15 2.11
N LEU A 220 6.48 34.63 0.91
CA LEU A 220 7.28 33.59 0.26
C LEU A 220 8.60 34.22 -0.20
N LYS A 221 9.54 34.41 0.73
CA LYS A 221 10.88 34.89 0.41
C LYS A 221 11.70 33.72 -0.13
N THR A 222 12.20 33.87 -1.34
CA THR A 222 13.26 33.03 -1.92
C THR A 222 14.60 33.70 -1.63
N GLU A 223 15.58 32.94 -1.11
CA GLU A 223 16.99 33.35 -1.11
C GLU A 223 17.56 33.37 -2.53
#